data_AF-A0A923EHA7-F1
#
_entry.id   AF-A0A923EHA7-F1
#
_cell.length_a   1.000
_cell.length_b   1.000
_cell.length_c   1.000
_cell.angle_alpha   90.00
_cell.angle_beta   90.00
_cell.angle_gamma   90.00
#
_symmetry.space_group_name_H-M   'P 1'
#
loop_
_entity.id
_entity.type
_entity.pdbx_description
1 polymer ?
#
loop_
_entity_poly.entity_id
_entity_poly.type
_entity_poly.pdbx_seq_one_letter_code
_entity_poly.pdbx_strand_id
1 'polypeptide(L)'
;MNRHQIITILKGQKDLLRRFSVKKVYLFGSSARNEATDTSDVELIVEFSQNARVSLFQFARLRRELSQVLDCDVDIPWQDMRNLLSHEYLGVTAKIVWETIQTDLPAIVPRLKALLQ
;
A
#
# COMPACT_ATOMS: atom_id res chain seq x y z
N MET A 1 4.19 -3.20 -16.68
CA MET A 1 3.87 -1.75 -16.73
C MET A 1 4.70 -1.00 -15.68
N ASN A 2 5.17 0.23 -15.95
CA ASN A 2 6.02 0.96 -15.00
C ASN A 2 5.25 1.93 -14.08
N ARG A 3 5.89 2.34 -12.97
CA ARG A 3 5.32 3.23 -11.94
C ARG A 3 4.69 4.52 -12.48
N HIS A 4 5.38 5.19 -13.40
CA HIS A 4 4.92 6.47 -13.95
C HIS A 4 3.67 6.31 -14.81
N GLN A 5 3.59 5.23 -15.60
CA GLN A 5 2.40 4.90 -16.39
C GLN A 5 1.20 4.66 -15.49
N ILE A 6 1.36 3.82 -14.44
CA ILE A 6 0.31 3.52 -13.47
C ILE A 6 -0.25 4.80 -12.84
N ILE A 7 0.63 5.66 -12.32
CA ILE A 7 0.23 6.91 -11.67
C ILE A 7 -0.49 7.85 -12.65
N THR A 8 -0.03 7.91 -13.90
CA THR A 8 -0.63 8.76 -14.94
C THR A 8 -2.04 8.29 -15.28
N ILE A 9 -2.21 6.98 -15.49
CA ILE A 9 -3.51 6.38 -15.78
C ILE A 9 -4.48 6.60 -14.61
N LEU A 10 -4.06 6.29 -13.38
CA LEU A 10 -4.91 6.46 -12.18
C LEU A 10 -5.30 7.93 -11.95
N LYS A 11 -4.40 8.89 -12.22
CA LYS A 11 -4.71 10.33 -12.17
C LYS A 11 -5.76 10.76 -13.20
N GLY A 12 -5.86 10.06 -14.33
CA GLY A 12 -6.90 10.26 -15.34
C GLY A 12 -8.28 9.71 -14.93
N GLN A 13 -8.32 8.71 -14.03
CA GLN A 13 -9.55 8.01 -13.64
C GLN A 13 -10.23 8.57 -12.39
N LYS A 14 -10.22 9.90 -12.21
CA LYS A 14 -10.81 10.55 -11.02
C LYS A 14 -12.30 10.26 -10.86
N ASP A 15 -13.04 10.18 -11.97
CA ASP A 15 -14.47 9.87 -11.95
C ASP A 15 -14.74 8.46 -11.45
N LEU A 16 -14.00 7.47 -11.96
CA LEU A 16 -14.08 6.09 -11.48
C LEU A 16 -13.83 6.02 -9.98
N LEU A 17 -12.71 6.59 -9.52
CA LEU A 17 -12.34 6.56 -8.09
C LEU A 17 -13.41 7.23 -7.22
N ARG A 18 -13.95 8.37 -7.65
CA ARG A 18 -15.03 9.08 -6.97
C ARG A 18 -16.32 8.28 -6.92
N ARG A 19 -16.71 7.58 -7.99
CA ARG A 19 -17.92 6.71 -8.01
C ARG A 19 -17.85 5.63 -6.94
N PHE A 20 -16.67 5.09 -6.67
CA PHE A 20 -16.46 4.07 -5.63
C PHE A 20 -16.13 4.67 -4.25
N SER A 21 -16.27 5.98 -4.07
CA SER A 21 -15.94 6.68 -2.81
C SER A 21 -14.48 6.48 -2.37
N VAL A 22 -13.57 6.29 -3.32
CA VAL A 22 -12.12 6.21 -3.06
C VAL A 22 -11.58 7.62 -2.86
N LYS A 23 -11.01 7.86 -1.69
CA LYS A 23 -10.39 9.13 -1.28
C LYS A 23 -8.93 9.19 -1.70
N LYS A 24 -8.19 8.09 -1.55
CA LYS A 24 -6.78 7.97 -1.98
C LYS A 24 -6.48 6.58 -2.51
N VAL A 25 -5.51 6.51 -3.40
CA VAL A 25 -4.92 5.27 -3.90
C VAL A 25 -3.43 5.33 -3.65
N TYR A 26 -2.87 4.25 -3.14
CA TYR A 26 -1.44 4.07 -2.92
C TYR A 26 -0.97 2.89 -3.77
N LEU A 27 0.14 3.08 -4.47
CA LEU A 27 0.81 2.02 -5.22
C LEU A 27 1.83 1.32 -4.31
N PHE A 28 1.78 -0.01 -4.30
CA PHE A 28 2.65 -0.85 -3.49
C PHE A 28 3.39 -1.89 -4.37
N GLY A 29 4.15 -2.77 -3.72
CA GLY A 29 4.77 -3.90 -4.38
C GLY A 29 5.97 -3.58 -5.29
N SER A 30 6.27 -4.53 -6.16
CA SER A 30 7.34 -4.45 -7.16
C SER A 30 7.19 -3.22 -8.06
N SER A 31 5.94 -2.85 -8.40
CA SER A 31 5.62 -1.67 -9.19
C SER A 31 6.04 -0.36 -8.51
N ALA A 32 5.92 -0.26 -7.18
CA ALA A 32 6.39 0.90 -6.43
C ALA A 32 7.92 0.98 -6.35
N ARG A 33 8.60 -0.18 -6.29
CA ARG A 33 10.07 -0.31 -6.18
C ARG A 33 10.81 -0.29 -7.53
N ASN A 34 10.08 -0.17 -8.65
CA ASN A 34 10.62 -0.30 -10.02
C ASN A 34 11.22 -1.69 -10.32
N GLU A 35 10.70 -2.74 -9.68
CA GLU A 35 11.08 -4.14 -9.86
C GLU A 35 10.05 -4.93 -10.67
N ALA A 36 8.96 -4.28 -11.11
CA ALA A 36 7.90 -4.94 -11.85
C ALA A 36 8.36 -5.41 -13.25
N THR A 37 8.01 -6.64 -13.58
CA THR A 37 8.15 -7.24 -14.91
C THR A 37 6.88 -7.05 -15.73
N ASP A 38 6.91 -7.48 -16.99
CA ASP A 38 5.75 -7.41 -17.89
C ASP A 38 4.58 -8.32 -17.47
N THR A 39 4.83 -9.30 -16.60
CA THR A 39 3.83 -10.22 -16.05
C THR A 39 3.43 -9.89 -14.62
N SER A 40 3.95 -8.80 -14.05
CA SER A 40 3.69 -8.43 -12.66
C SER A 40 2.29 -7.81 -12.49
N ASP A 41 1.60 -8.24 -11.45
CA ASP A 41 0.36 -7.61 -11.00
C ASP A 41 0.62 -6.22 -10.42
N VAL A 42 -0.40 -5.36 -10.43
CA VAL A 42 -0.35 -4.05 -9.80
C VAL A 42 -1.05 -4.09 -8.45
N GLU A 43 -0.27 -3.93 -7.38
CA GLU A 43 -0.77 -3.89 -6.02
C GLU A 43 -1.19 -2.47 -5.62
N LEU A 44 -2.48 -2.30 -5.30
CA LEU A 44 -3.03 -1.02 -4.86
C LEU A 44 -3.66 -1.12 -3.49
N ILE A 45 -3.51 -0.04 -2.72
CA ILE A 45 -4.26 0.18 -1.50
C ILE A 45 -5.18 1.35 -1.70
N VAL A 46 -6.44 1.17 -1.34
CA VAL A 46 -7.48 2.19 -1.48
C VAL A 46 -7.93 2.65 -0.10
N GLU A 47 -7.89 3.97 0.12
CA GLU A 47 -8.51 4.61 1.28
C GLU A 47 -9.89 5.07 0.84
N PHE A 48 -10.94 4.51 1.42
CA PHE A 48 -12.31 4.97 1.20
C PHE A 48 -12.64 6.21 2.06
N SER A 49 -13.58 7.04 1.62
CA SER A 49 -14.09 8.14 2.43
C SER A 49 -14.74 7.63 3.73
N GLN A 50 -14.67 8.43 4.81
CA GLN A 50 -15.11 8.02 6.17
C GLN A 50 -16.56 7.52 6.26
N ASN A 51 -17.44 7.97 5.37
CA ASN A 51 -18.86 7.59 5.34
C ASN A 51 -19.19 6.60 4.20
N ALA A 52 -18.18 6.05 3.52
CA ALA A 52 -18.39 5.13 2.42
C ALA A 52 -18.93 3.79 2.94
N ARG A 53 -20.09 3.37 2.43
CA ARG A 53 -20.59 2.00 2.60
C ARG A 53 -20.27 1.20 1.35
N VAL A 54 -19.14 0.49 1.39
CA VAL A 54 -18.67 -0.33 0.27
C VAL A 54 -19.05 -1.78 0.52
N SER A 55 -19.97 -2.30 -0.28
CA SER A 55 -20.30 -3.72 -0.31
C SER A 55 -19.23 -4.55 -1.02
N LEU A 56 -19.18 -5.86 -0.76
CA LEU A 56 -18.26 -6.78 -1.42
C LEU A 56 -18.37 -6.71 -2.95
N PHE A 57 -19.60 -6.59 -3.48
CA PHE A 57 -19.84 -6.46 -4.91
C PHE A 57 -19.29 -5.14 -5.48
N GLN A 58 -19.43 -4.04 -4.76
CA GLN A 58 -18.85 -2.76 -5.18
C GLN A 58 -17.32 -2.81 -5.20
N PHE A 59 -16.72 -3.51 -4.24
CA PHE A 59 -15.27 -3.68 -4.20
C PHE A 59 -14.75 -4.60 -5.29
N ALA A 60 -15.39 -5.75 -5.50
CA ALA A 60 -15.06 -6.63 -6.61
C ALA A 60 -15.18 -5.90 -7.95
N ARG A 61 -16.19 -5.02 -8.08
CA ARG A 61 -16.36 -4.16 -9.25
C ARG A 61 -15.26 -3.11 -9.37
N LEU A 62 -14.87 -2.45 -8.28
CA LEU A 62 -13.74 -1.52 -8.26
C LEU A 62 -12.45 -2.19 -8.73
N ARG A 63 -12.12 -3.36 -8.18
CA ARG A 63 -10.94 -4.15 -8.57
C ARG A 63 -10.97 -4.44 -10.07
N ARG A 64 -12.09 -4.98 -10.57
CA ARG A 64 -12.25 -5.29 -11.99
C ARG A 64 -12.14 -4.06 -12.90
N GLU A 65 -12.77 -2.93 -12.55
CA GLU A 65 -12.70 -1.72 -13.36
C GLU A 65 -11.27 -1.13 -13.36
N LEU A 66 -10.54 -1.22 -12.25
CA LEU A 66 -9.14 -0.82 -12.18
C LEU A 66 -8.23 -1.74 -13.00
N SER A 67 -8.45 -3.06 -12.98
CA SER A 67 -7.74 -4.01 -13.85
C SER A 67 -7.95 -3.70 -15.33
N GLN A 68 -9.18 -3.39 -15.74
CA GLN A 68 -9.49 -3.02 -17.12
C GLN A 68 -8.81 -1.71 -17.54
N VAL A 69 -8.79 -0.72 -16.64
CA VAL A 69 -8.12 0.57 -16.89
C VAL A 69 -6.61 0.41 -17.02
N LEU A 70 -6.02 -0.46 -16.22
CA LEU A 70 -4.57 -0.67 -16.16
C LEU A 70 -4.08 -1.75 -17.12
N ASP A 71 -5.00 -2.46 -17.79
CA ASP A 71 -4.73 -3.58 -18.68
C ASP A 71 -3.82 -4.65 -18.06
N CYS A 72 -4.01 -4.91 -16.76
CA CYS A 72 -3.27 -5.90 -15.99
C CYS A 72 -4.11 -6.39 -14.80
N ASP A 73 -3.70 -7.48 -14.16
CA ASP A 73 -4.32 -7.85 -12.88
C ASP A 73 -3.96 -6.77 -11.83
N VAL A 74 -4.95 -6.45 -11.01
CA VAL A 74 -4.85 -5.46 -9.95
C VAL A 74 -5.26 -6.14 -8.68
N ASP A 75 -4.34 -6.23 -7.71
CA ASP A 75 -4.66 -6.73 -6.40
C ASP A 75 -4.99 -5.58 -5.46
N ILE A 76 -6.17 -5.69 -4.82
CA ILE A 76 -6.64 -4.75 -3.81
C ILE A 76 -7.13 -5.60 -2.64
N PRO A 77 -6.50 -5.51 -1.46
CA PRO A 77 -6.94 -6.29 -0.30
C PRO A 77 -8.26 -5.76 0.26
N TRP A 78 -9.20 -6.67 0.58
CA TRP A 78 -10.61 -6.34 0.88
C TRP A 78 -10.83 -5.49 2.13
N GLN A 79 -10.12 -5.69 3.23
CA GLN A 79 -10.15 -4.76 4.39
C GLN A 79 -9.18 -5.15 5.54
N ASP A 80 -8.68 -6.40 5.60
CA ASP A 80 -7.82 -6.82 6.72
C ASP A 80 -6.33 -6.45 6.58
N MET A 81 -5.90 -5.92 5.44
CA MET A 81 -4.57 -5.29 5.33
C MET A 81 -4.55 -3.86 5.91
N ARG A 82 -5.66 -3.40 6.50
CA ARG A 82 -5.60 -2.33 7.50
C ARG A 82 -4.96 -2.85 8.78
N ASN A 83 -5.06 -4.13 9.17
CA ASN A 83 -4.38 -4.63 10.37
C ASN A 83 -2.91 -4.95 10.14
N LEU A 84 -2.51 -5.41 8.94
CA LEU A 84 -1.09 -5.66 8.61
C LEU A 84 -0.28 -4.37 8.33
N LEU A 85 -0.94 -3.29 7.89
CA LEU A 85 -0.25 -2.00 7.66
C LEU A 85 -0.48 -0.98 8.79
N SER A 86 -1.43 -1.24 9.71
CA SER A 86 -1.61 -0.45 10.94
C SER A 86 -0.83 -1.02 12.15
N HIS A 87 -0.24 -2.21 12.06
CA HIS A 87 0.78 -2.67 13.02
C HIS A 87 2.18 -2.46 12.44
N GLU A 88 2.74 -1.26 12.57
CA GLU A 88 4.22 -1.03 12.56
C GLU A 88 5.00 -0.80 11.25
N TYR A 89 4.52 -0.01 10.28
CA TYR A 89 5.47 0.65 9.37
C TYR A 89 5.29 2.17 9.23
N LEU A 90 4.12 2.72 9.58
CA LEU A 90 3.91 4.18 9.62
C LEU A 90 4.03 4.77 11.03
N GLY A 91 4.07 3.92 12.07
CA GLY A 91 4.22 4.31 13.47
C GLY A 91 5.64 4.10 14.02
N VAL A 92 6.57 3.58 13.23
CA VAL A 92 7.94 3.33 13.68
C VAL A 92 8.66 4.67 13.83
N THR A 93 8.60 5.22 15.04
CA THR A 93 9.33 6.42 15.42
C THR A 93 10.68 6.03 16.01
N ALA A 94 11.65 6.96 16.00
CA ALA A 94 12.93 6.74 16.68
C ALA A 94 12.75 6.31 18.16
N LYS A 95 11.65 6.74 18.80
CA LYS A 95 11.28 6.34 20.15
C LYS A 95 10.89 4.85 20.23
N ILE A 96 10.01 4.38 19.36
CA ILE A 96 9.59 2.96 19.32
C ILE A 96 10.79 2.08 19.00
N VAL A 97 11.60 2.48 18.01
CA VAL A 97 12.85 1.77 17.68
C VAL A 97 13.78 1.72 18.89
N TRP A 98 13.96 2.84 19.59
CA TRP A 98 14.79 2.91 20.78
C TRP A 98 14.27 2.01 21.91
N GLU A 99 12.96 2.01 22.16
CA GLU A 99 12.34 1.18 23.19
C GLU A 99 12.52 -0.31 22.87
N THR A 100 12.16 -0.75 21.66
CA THR A 100 12.32 -2.16 21.22
C THR A 100 13.76 -2.65 21.32
N ILE A 101 14.74 -1.80 20.99
CA ILE A 101 16.16 -2.14 21.14
C ILE A 101 16.54 -2.39 22.61
N GLN A 102 15.95 -1.65 23.55
CA GLN A 102 16.27 -1.78 24.97
C GLN A 102 15.51 -2.93 25.64
N THR A 103 14.25 -3.15 25.27
CA THR A 103 13.36 -4.10 25.94
C THR A 103 13.37 -5.48 25.30
N ASP A 104 13.23 -5.54 23.98
CA ASP A 104 12.93 -6.79 23.28
C ASP A 104 14.18 -7.37 22.61
N LEU A 105 15.13 -6.51 22.21
CA LEU A 105 16.35 -6.89 21.51
C LEU A 105 17.65 -6.32 22.12
N PRO A 106 17.87 -6.42 23.46
CA PRO A 106 19.01 -5.78 24.13
C PRO A 106 20.37 -6.26 23.62
N ALA A 107 20.46 -7.49 23.12
CA ALA A 107 21.68 -8.07 22.57
C ALA A 107 22.18 -7.38 21.29
N ILE A 108 21.35 -6.58 20.62
CA ILE A 108 21.71 -5.85 19.39
C ILE A 108 22.42 -4.52 19.70
N VAL A 109 22.23 -3.95 20.90
CA VAL A 109 22.82 -2.66 21.31
C VAL A 109 24.33 -2.58 21.11
N PRO A 110 25.15 -3.58 21.53
CA PRO A 110 26.61 -3.51 21.37
C PRO A 110 27.01 -3.49 19.89
N ARG A 111 26.28 -4.21 19.03
CA ARG A 111 26.54 -4.29 17.59
C ARG A 111 26.23 -2.97 16.90
N LEU A 112 25.13 -2.31 17.26
CA LEU A 112 24.80 -0.99 16.73
C LEU A 112 25.80 0.08 17.17
N LYS A 113 26.25 0.05 18.43
CA LYS A 113 27.28 0.97 18.92
C LYS A 113 28.61 0.84 18.17
N ALA A 114 28.99 -0.38 17.79
CA ALA A 114 30.21 -0.63 17.02
C ALA A 114 30.14 -0.11 15.57
N LEU A 115 28.94 0.11 15.03
CA LEU A 115 28.74 0.68 13.68
C LEU A 115 28.75 2.22 13.66
N LEU A 116 28.62 2.86 14.83
CA LEU A 116 28.57 4.32 14.98
C LEU A 116 29.92 4.93 15.41
N GLN A 117 30.97 4.12 15.50
CA GLN A 117 32.37 4.52 15.72
C GLN A 117 33.12 4.52 14.40
#